data_AF-A0A9K3EFB1-F1
#
_entry.id   AF-A0A9K3EFB1-F1
#
_cell.length_a   1.000
_cell.length_b   1.000
_cell.length_c   1.000
_cell.angle_alpha   90.00
_cell.angle_beta   90.00
_cell.angle_gamma   90.00
#
_symmetry.space_group_name_H-M   'P 1'
#
loop_
_entity.id
_entity.type
_entity.pdbx_description
1 polymer ?
#
loop_
_entity_poly.entity_id
_entity_poly.type
_entity_poly.pdbx_seq_one_letter_code
_entity_poly.pdbx_strand_id
1 'polypeptide(L)'
;MICSGGSPYLEVGIGSRREFMLCVPVRIDVSTKDLNAYGLGNVDWKERVEGWKLKQEKNMQMTNRYGGEGKGGDEIERIGSNGEELQMADDARQPMSRVVPISSAHLTPYCIVIILRLIILGFFLQYRCSHLVNNAYPLWLISVICEVWFALSWLLDQFPKWFSVERETYLDRLALRYDREGEPSQLAPINVFVSTMDPLKEPPLITANTVLSILAVDYPVDKVSCYVSDDGSAMLMFESLSETAEFARKWVPFCKKHSLEPKTPEYYFAQKIDYLKDKIQPSFVKERRAMKREYEEFKVRINALVAKAQKMPEEGWTMQDGTHWPGNTDYLFHELVS
;
A
#
# COMPACT_ATOMS: atom_id res chain seq x y z
N MET A 1 22.52 -32.51 -20.66
CA MET A 1 23.25 -33.61 -20.02
C MET A 1 23.17 -33.38 -18.52
N ILE A 2 22.78 -34.41 -17.79
CA ILE A 2 22.28 -34.41 -16.41
C ILE A 2 23.40 -34.11 -15.39
N CYS A 3 23.02 -33.42 -14.30
CA CYS A 3 23.44 -33.57 -12.89
C CYS A 3 23.22 -32.22 -12.17
N SER A 4 22.82 -32.07 -10.91
CA SER A 4 22.12 -32.87 -9.88
C SER A 4 22.11 -31.99 -8.63
N GLY A 5 21.00 -31.97 -7.88
CA GLY A 5 20.93 -31.68 -6.43
C GLY A 5 21.55 -30.38 -5.88
N GLY A 6 20.72 -29.38 -5.61
CA GLY A 6 21.06 -28.23 -4.77
C GLY A 6 19.90 -27.89 -3.82
N SER A 7 20.15 -28.05 -2.53
CA SER A 7 19.23 -27.74 -1.41
C SER A 7 18.72 -26.29 -1.43
N PRO A 8 17.45 -25.99 -1.03
CA PRO A 8 16.91 -24.63 -1.07
C PRO A 8 17.27 -23.75 0.15
N TYR A 9 18.07 -24.23 1.11
CA TYR A 9 18.41 -23.47 2.32
C TYR A 9 19.59 -22.51 2.06
N LEU A 10 19.35 -21.21 2.14
CA LEU A 10 20.39 -20.18 2.15
C LEU A 10 20.70 -19.82 3.62
N GLU A 11 21.83 -20.30 4.14
CA GLU A 11 22.33 -19.87 5.45
C GLU A 11 23.00 -18.49 5.31
N VAL A 12 22.46 -17.48 5.99
CA VAL A 12 23.13 -16.19 6.18
C VAL A 12 23.44 -16.04 7.66
N GLY A 13 24.69 -16.28 8.04
CA GLY A 13 25.15 -16.15 9.41
C GLY A 13 25.46 -14.71 9.78
N ILE A 14 24.64 -14.11 10.64
CA ILE A 14 25.01 -12.96 11.47
C ILE A 14 24.54 -13.24 12.90
N GLY A 15 25.50 -13.51 13.80
CA GLY A 15 25.34 -13.36 15.26
C GLY A 15 24.27 -14.20 15.97
N SER A 16 24.63 -15.39 16.44
CA SER A 16 24.07 -16.14 17.59
C SER A 16 22.54 -16.32 17.76
N ARG A 17 21.71 -16.00 16.76
CA ARG A 17 20.34 -16.52 16.63
C ARG A 17 20.21 -17.21 15.27
N ARG A 18 19.81 -18.48 15.28
CA ARG A 18 19.44 -19.19 14.06
C ARG A 18 18.02 -18.75 13.72
N GLU A 19 17.88 -17.71 12.90
CA GLU A 19 16.61 -17.32 12.30
C GLU A 19 16.41 -18.18 11.05
N PHE A 20 15.44 -19.09 11.08
CA PHE A 20 15.00 -19.80 9.89
C PHE A 20 14.11 -18.88 9.06
N MET A 21 14.72 -18.09 8.17
CA MET A 21 13.96 -17.26 7.23
C MET A 21 13.34 -18.14 6.14
N LEU A 22 12.07 -18.51 6.31
CA LEU A 22 11.28 -19.20 5.30
C LEU A 22 10.81 -18.17 4.24
N CYS A 23 11.74 -17.72 3.40
CA CYS A 23 11.42 -16.90 2.24
C CYS A 23 10.66 -17.75 1.22
N VAL A 24 9.33 -17.73 1.24
CA VAL A 24 8.52 -18.23 0.12
C VAL A 24 8.35 -17.06 -0.87
N PRO A 25 9.13 -16.99 -1.97
CA PRO A 25 8.83 -16.03 -3.02
C PRO A 25 7.49 -16.44 -3.65
N VAL A 26 6.42 -15.71 -3.37
CA VAL A 26 5.19 -15.81 -4.16
C VAL A 26 5.43 -15.08 -5.48
N ARG A 27 6.20 -15.71 -6.38
CA ARG A 27 6.30 -15.30 -7.78
C ARG A 27 5.14 -15.94 -8.53
N ILE A 28 4.11 -15.16 -8.81
CA ILE A 28 3.16 -15.54 -9.84
C ILE A 28 3.84 -15.24 -11.17
N ASP A 29 4.48 -16.25 -11.76
CA ASP A 29 5.10 -16.16 -13.07
C ASP A 29 3.97 -16.14 -14.13
N VAL A 30 3.34 -14.98 -14.32
CA VAL A 30 2.38 -14.78 -15.42
C VAL A 30 3.20 -14.56 -16.68
N SER A 31 3.39 -15.62 -17.47
CA SER A 31 4.09 -15.53 -18.75
C SER A 31 3.42 -14.52 -19.67
N THR A 32 4.22 -13.68 -20.34
CA THR A 32 3.76 -12.75 -21.39
C THR A 32 2.99 -13.44 -22.52
N LYS A 33 3.22 -14.75 -22.73
CA LYS A 33 2.46 -15.56 -23.69
C LYS A 33 1.01 -15.82 -23.25
N ASP A 34 0.75 -15.92 -21.94
CA ASP A 34 -0.59 -16.14 -21.40
C ASP A 34 -1.42 -14.84 -21.39
N LEU A 35 -0.78 -13.68 -21.25
CA LEU A 35 -1.45 -12.37 -21.32
C LEU A 35 -2.08 -12.09 -22.70
N ASN A 36 -1.40 -12.50 -23.78
CA ASN A 36 -1.92 -12.35 -25.15
C ASN A 36 -3.05 -13.34 -25.47
N ALA A 37 -3.09 -14.51 -24.82
CA ALA A 37 -4.14 -15.51 -25.02
C ALA A 37 -5.52 -15.05 -24.50
N TYR A 38 -5.56 -14.09 -23.58
CA TYR A 38 -6.80 -13.52 -23.02
C TYR A 38 -7.18 -12.15 -23.61
N GLY A 39 -6.49 -11.67 -24.66
CA GLY A 39 -6.77 -10.36 -25.26
C GLY A 39 -6.48 -9.17 -24.33
N LEU A 40 -5.73 -9.39 -23.24
CA LEU A 40 -5.36 -8.41 -22.20
C LEU A 40 -4.00 -7.75 -22.51
N GLY A 41 -3.75 -7.44 -23.79
CA GLY A 41 -2.73 -6.45 -24.12
C GLY A 41 -3.21 -5.07 -23.67
N ASN A 42 -2.29 -4.22 -23.23
CA ASN A 42 -2.21 -2.74 -23.16
C ASN A 42 -3.44 -1.81 -23.46
N VAL A 43 -4.68 -2.28 -23.50
CA VAL A 43 -5.81 -1.59 -24.15
C VAL A 43 -6.74 -0.95 -23.12
N ASP A 44 -6.90 -1.54 -21.93
CA ASP A 44 -7.85 -1.02 -20.93
C ASP A 44 -7.31 0.16 -20.10
N TRP A 45 -5.99 0.20 -19.87
CA TRP A 45 -5.35 1.41 -19.34
C TRP A 45 -5.28 2.49 -20.43
N LYS A 46 -5.13 2.09 -21.70
CA LYS A 46 -5.11 3.00 -22.85
C LYS A 46 -6.45 3.70 -23.04
N GLU A 47 -7.58 2.99 -22.90
CA GLU A 47 -8.91 3.62 -22.91
C GLU A 47 -9.11 4.61 -21.75
N ARG A 48 -8.52 4.36 -20.58
CA ARG A 48 -8.58 5.28 -19.43
C ARG A 48 -7.67 6.49 -19.59
N VAL A 49 -6.44 6.31 -20.07
CA VAL A 49 -5.51 7.41 -20.36
C VAL A 49 -6.04 8.27 -21.51
N GLU A 50 -6.60 7.67 -22.56
CA GLU A 50 -7.26 8.41 -23.64
C GLU A 50 -8.53 9.11 -23.15
N GLY A 51 -9.33 8.48 -22.27
CA GLY A 51 -10.48 9.10 -21.63
C GLY A 51 -10.10 10.30 -20.75
N TRP A 52 -8.95 10.24 -20.08
CA TRP A 52 -8.41 11.33 -19.27
C TRP A 52 -7.83 12.45 -20.14
N LYS A 53 -7.09 12.13 -21.21
CA LYS A 53 -6.60 13.09 -22.21
C LYS A 53 -7.76 13.87 -22.86
N LEU A 54 -8.83 13.19 -23.28
CA LEU A 54 -10.04 13.82 -23.85
C LEU A 54 -10.76 14.73 -22.85
N LYS A 55 -10.78 14.35 -21.56
CA LYS A 55 -11.38 15.18 -20.50
C LYS A 55 -10.53 16.41 -20.20
N GLN A 56 -9.22 16.29 -20.30
CA GLN A 56 -8.28 17.39 -20.10
C GLN A 56 -8.29 18.36 -21.29
N GLU A 57 -8.34 17.87 -22.54
CA GLU A 57 -8.53 18.71 -23.73
C GLU A 57 -9.84 19.50 -23.70
N LYS A 58 -10.94 18.87 -23.28
CA LYS A 58 -12.22 19.58 -23.07
C LYS A 58 -12.12 20.65 -22.00
N ASN A 59 -11.42 20.38 -20.91
CA ASN A 59 -11.19 21.39 -19.86
C ASN A 59 -10.30 22.53 -20.38
N MET A 60 -9.27 22.23 -21.17
CA MET A 60 -8.34 23.21 -21.73
C MET A 60 -8.98 24.08 -22.83
N GLN A 61 -9.88 23.51 -23.64
CA GLN A 61 -10.74 24.26 -24.55
C GLN A 61 -11.74 25.16 -23.81
N MET A 62 -12.24 24.75 -22.64
CA MET A 62 -13.08 25.61 -21.81
C MET A 62 -12.30 26.78 -21.20
N THR A 63 -11.05 26.58 -20.76
CA THR A 63 -10.21 27.68 -20.28
C THR A 63 -9.82 28.65 -21.39
N ASN A 64 -9.55 28.18 -22.61
CA ASN A 64 -9.27 29.04 -23.77
C ASN A 64 -10.50 29.80 -24.28
N ARG A 65 -11.73 29.36 -24.00
CA ARG A 65 -12.95 30.12 -24.35
C ARG A 65 -13.22 31.33 -23.45
N TYR A 66 -12.57 31.42 -22.28
CA TYR A 66 -12.72 32.55 -21.36
C TYR A 66 -11.55 33.56 -21.40
N GLY A 67 -10.59 33.40 -22.31
CA GLY A 67 -9.47 34.32 -22.46
C GLY A 67 -9.05 34.53 -23.91
N GLY A 68 -9.54 35.61 -24.53
CA GLY A 68 -8.91 36.19 -25.73
C GLY A 68 -9.85 36.48 -26.90
N GLU A 69 -10.49 37.65 -26.90
CA GLU A 69 -10.90 38.33 -28.14
C GLU A 69 -9.64 38.85 -28.86
N GLY A 70 -9.41 38.45 -30.11
CA GLY A 70 -8.30 38.97 -30.91
C GLY A 70 -8.11 38.30 -32.28
N LYS A 71 -8.70 38.93 -33.30
CA LYS A 71 -8.59 38.81 -34.78
C LYS A 71 -7.40 38.07 -35.45
N GLY A 72 -7.76 37.40 -36.56
CA GLY A 72 -6.95 37.12 -37.78
C GLY A 72 -6.40 35.70 -37.82
N GLY A 73 -6.57 34.85 -38.83
CA GLY A 73 -6.89 35.00 -40.25
C GLY A 73 -5.94 34.06 -41.01
N ASP A 74 -6.48 32.98 -41.60
CA ASP A 74 -5.88 32.02 -42.55
C ASP A 74 -4.42 31.54 -42.37
N GLU A 75 -4.26 30.30 -41.93
CA GLU A 75 -3.50 29.26 -42.68
C GLU A 75 -3.73 27.89 -42.01
N ILE A 76 -4.67 27.13 -42.57
CA ILE A 76 -4.81 25.70 -42.30
C ILE A 76 -3.82 25.00 -43.24
N GLU A 77 -2.75 24.42 -42.71
CA GLU A 77 -2.24 23.10 -43.12
C GLU A 77 -1.00 22.67 -42.30
N ARG A 78 -1.09 21.47 -41.70
CA ARG A 78 0.03 20.54 -41.45
C ARG A 78 0.92 20.74 -40.19
N ILE A 79 0.32 20.85 -39.00
CA ILE A 79 0.98 20.49 -37.72
C ILE A 79 0.15 19.38 -37.05
N GLY A 80 0.22 18.17 -37.60
CA GLY A 80 -0.37 16.97 -37.00
C GLY A 80 0.72 15.92 -36.88
N SER A 81 1.15 15.65 -35.64
CA SER A 81 2.18 14.69 -35.16
C SER A 81 3.25 15.40 -34.33
N ASN A 82 3.95 16.40 -34.87
CA ASN A 82 5.07 17.04 -34.15
C ASN A 82 4.61 17.91 -32.96
N GLY A 83 3.42 18.52 -33.03
CA GLY A 83 2.92 19.38 -31.95
C GLY A 83 2.53 18.60 -30.69
N GLU A 84 1.87 17.45 -30.86
CA GLU A 84 1.47 16.58 -29.75
C GLU A 84 2.68 15.89 -29.10
N GLU A 85 3.67 15.48 -29.90
CA GLU A 85 4.92 14.90 -29.39
C GLU A 85 5.75 15.94 -28.63
N LEU A 86 5.83 17.18 -29.13
CA LEU A 86 6.46 18.29 -28.43
C LEU A 86 5.72 18.64 -27.12
N GLN A 87 4.38 18.59 -27.12
CA GLN A 87 3.58 18.87 -25.94
C GLN A 87 3.70 17.76 -24.87
N MET A 88 3.70 16.49 -25.28
CA MET A 88 3.97 15.37 -24.37
C MET A 88 5.41 15.40 -23.82
N ALA A 89 6.38 15.84 -24.62
CA ALA A 89 7.76 16.01 -24.18
C ALA A 89 7.92 17.15 -23.15
N ASP A 90 7.10 18.20 -23.26
CA ASP A 90 7.12 19.32 -22.32
C ASP A 90 6.41 18.97 -20.99
N ASP A 91 5.28 18.27 -21.06
CA ASP A 91 4.58 17.72 -19.87
C ASP A 91 5.44 16.69 -19.13
N ALA A 92 6.21 15.88 -19.85
CA ALA A 92 7.17 14.96 -19.26
C ALA A 92 8.35 15.67 -18.58
N ARG A 93 8.61 16.96 -18.80
CA ARG A 93 9.68 17.74 -18.13
C ARG A 93 9.21 18.42 -16.84
N GLN A 94 7.90 18.51 -16.63
CA GLN A 94 7.32 19.12 -15.43
C GLN A 94 7.67 18.32 -14.15
N PRO A 95 7.67 18.99 -12.98
CA PRO A 95 7.94 18.31 -11.71
C PRO A 95 6.85 17.26 -11.40
N MET A 96 7.27 16.08 -10.96
CA MET A 96 6.38 14.95 -10.63
C MET A 96 5.71 15.09 -9.26
N SER A 97 6.26 15.95 -8.41
CA SER A 97 5.64 16.35 -7.14
C SER A 97 5.81 17.85 -6.93
N ARG A 98 4.83 18.47 -6.27
CA ARG A 98 4.94 19.86 -5.83
C ARG A 98 4.63 19.97 -4.35
N VAL A 99 5.37 20.85 -3.67
CA VAL A 99 4.98 21.30 -2.34
C VAL A 99 3.92 22.37 -2.52
N VAL A 100 2.72 22.12 -1.99
CA VAL A 100 1.61 23.07 -2.04
C VAL A 100 1.74 23.97 -0.82
N PRO A 101 1.87 25.30 -1.00
CA PRO A 101 1.84 26.21 0.13
C PRO A 101 0.44 26.16 0.73
N ILE A 102 0.35 25.81 2.02
CA ILE A 102 -0.90 25.86 2.76
C ILE A 102 -1.39 27.31 2.75
N SER A 103 -2.68 27.51 2.51
CA SER A 103 -3.29 28.84 2.50
C SER A 103 -2.97 29.59 3.80
N SER A 104 -2.35 30.77 3.67
CA SER A 104 -1.93 31.59 4.80
C SER A 104 -3.11 31.99 5.70
N ALA A 105 -4.33 31.99 5.16
CA ALA A 105 -5.56 32.28 5.91
C ALA A 105 -5.81 31.30 7.07
N HIS A 106 -5.35 30.05 6.99
CA HIS A 106 -5.49 29.07 8.07
C HIS A 106 -4.25 28.98 8.96
N LEU A 107 -3.06 29.15 8.39
CA LEU A 107 -1.80 29.02 9.12
C LEU A 107 -1.54 30.21 10.06
N THR A 108 -1.81 31.44 9.60
CA THR A 108 -1.60 32.66 10.38
C THR A 108 -2.38 32.68 11.70
N PRO A 109 -3.71 32.43 11.74
CA PRO A 109 -4.44 32.41 13.02
C PRO A 109 -3.96 31.28 13.93
N TYR A 110 -3.60 30.11 13.37
CA TYR A 110 -3.04 28.99 14.15
C TYR A 110 -1.73 29.38 14.85
N CYS A 111 -0.79 29.99 14.12
CA CYS A 111 0.47 30.47 14.70
C CYS A 111 0.24 31.54 15.79
N ILE A 112 -0.70 32.47 15.57
CA ILE A 112 -1.04 33.50 16.57
C ILE A 112 -1.55 32.86 17.86
N VAL A 113 -2.43 31.86 17.77
CA VAL A 113 -2.97 31.16 18.95
C VAL A 113 -1.88 30.41 19.70
N ILE A 114 -0.93 29.76 19.01
CA ILE A 114 0.20 29.07 19.64
C ILE A 114 1.11 30.07 20.37
N ILE A 115 1.46 31.18 19.73
CA ILE A 115 2.30 32.22 20.33
C ILE A 115 1.61 32.83 21.57
N LEU A 116 0.31 33.12 21.48
CA LEU A 116 -0.46 33.61 22.62
C LEU A 116 -0.46 32.59 23.77
N ARG A 117 -0.64 31.31 23.45
CA ARG A 117 -0.61 30.22 24.45
C ARG A 117 0.77 30.07 25.09
N LEU A 118 1.86 30.25 24.33
CA LEU A 118 3.22 30.28 24.86
C LEU A 118 3.44 31.42 25.85
N ILE A 119 2.92 32.62 25.53
CA ILE A 119 3.01 33.78 26.43
C ILE A 119 2.25 33.51 27.73
N ILE A 120 1.01 33.00 27.64
CA ILE A 120 0.20 32.66 28.82
C ILE A 120 0.89 31.59 29.67
N LEU A 121 1.45 30.56 29.03
CA LEU A 121 2.17 29.47 29.72
C LEU A 121 3.43 29.99 30.42
N GLY A 122 4.19 30.90 29.79
CA GLY A 122 5.35 31.54 30.38
C GLY A 122 4.99 32.34 31.65
N PHE A 123 3.94 33.17 31.59
CA PHE A 123 3.45 33.89 32.76
C PHE A 123 2.91 32.96 33.85
N PHE A 124 2.21 31.89 33.47
CA PHE A 124 1.70 30.89 34.40
C PHE A 124 2.84 30.20 35.17
N LEU A 125 3.86 29.71 34.47
CA LEU A 125 5.02 29.07 35.09
C LEU A 125 5.83 30.06 35.93
N GLN A 126 6.02 31.29 35.46
CA GLN A 126 6.70 32.33 36.23
C GLN A 126 5.95 32.61 37.54
N TYR A 127 4.62 32.79 37.47
CA TYR A 127 3.79 32.99 38.65
C TYR A 127 3.88 31.82 39.63
N ARG A 128 3.80 30.58 39.12
CA ARG A 128 3.89 29.36 39.94
C ARG A 128 5.26 29.18 40.61
N CYS A 129 6.34 29.52 39.91
CA CYS A 129 7.70 29.48 40.47
C CYS A 129 7.93 30.58 41.52
N SER A 130 7.32 31.77 41.37
CA SER A 130 7.48 32.88 42.33
C SER A 130 6.59 32.77 43.58
N HIS A 131 5.50 32.00 43.55
CA HIS A 131 4.60 31.81 44.71
C HIS A 131 4.88 30.47 45.41
N LEU A 132 5.82 30.49 46.36
CA LEU A 132 6.13 29.35 47.20
C LEU A 132 5.04 29.08 48.26
N VAL A 133 4.67 27.81 48.42
CA VAL A 133 3.79 27.34 49.50
C VAL A 133 4.65 26.70 50.60
N ASN A 134 5.01 27.49 51.61
CA ASN A 134 5.93 27.07 52.68
C ASN A 134 5.35 25.96 53.58
N ASN A 135 4.02 25.85 53.68
CA ASN A 135 3.35 24.86 54.55
C ASN A 135 3.38 23.43 53.97
N ALA A 136 3.68 23.25 52.67
CA ALA A 136 3.67 21.95 52.00
C ALA A 136 4.72 21.90 50.86
N TYR A 137 5.97 22.22 51.20
CA TYR A 137 7.06 22.37 50.23
C TYR A 137 7.28 21.15 49.31
N PRO A 138 7.28 19.88 49.79
CA PRO A 138 7.49 18.72 48.91
C PRO A 138 6.39 18.55 47.86
N LEU A 139 5.12 18.77 48.24
CA LEU A 139 3.98 18.67 47.32
C LEU A 139 4.01 19.79 46.27
N TRP A 140 4.37 21.00 46.70
CA TRP A 140 4.57 22.13 45.78
C TRP A 140 5.70 21.84 44.78
N LEU A 141 6.84 21.34 45.24
CA LEU A 141 8.00 21.05 44.40
C LEU A 141 7.68 19.99 43.32
N ILE A 142 7.03 18.89 43.71
CA ILE A 142 6.62 17.84 42.76
C ILE A 142 5.63 18.41 41.74
N SER A 143 4.64 19.19 42.18
CA SER A 143 3.67 19.84 41.29
C SER A 143 4.34 20.76 40.27
N VAL A 144 5.30 21.60 40.69
CA VAL A 144 6.01 22.53 39.81
C VAL A 144 6.89 21.78 38.80
N ILE A 145 7.61 20.74 39.24
CA ILE A 145 8.43 19.90 38.34
C ILE A 145 7.55 19.23 37.28
N CYS A 146 6.39 18.67 37.67
CA CYS A 146 5.43 18.10 36.72
C CYS A 146 4.90 19.16 35.74
N GLU A 147 4.52 20.35 36.21
CA GLU A 147 4.02 21.43 35.35
C GLU A 147 5.08 21.92 34.35
N VAL A 148 6.34 22.09 34.77
CA VAL A 148 7.45 22.45 33.88
C VAL A 148 7.71 21.34 32.86
N TRP A 149 7.67 20.07 33.28
CA TRP A 149 7.85 18.94 32.37
C TRP A 149 6.73 18.86 31.32
N PHE A 150 5.47 19.04 31.72
CA PHE A 150 4.33 19.11 30.80
C PHE A 150 4.45 20.30 29.84
N ALA A 151 4.86 21.47 30.34
CA ALA A 151 5.05 22.65 29.50
C ALA A 151 6.16 22.45 28.46
N LEU A 152 7.29 21.83 28.86
CA LEU A 152 8.38 21.50 27.95
C LEU A 152 7.93 20.44 26.92
N SER A 153 7.22 19.41 27.35
CA SER A 153 6.67 18.37 26.45
C SER A 153 5.71 18.98 25.42
N TRP A 154 4.85 19.90 25.86
CA TRP A 154 3.93 20.61 24.98
C TRP A 154 4.67 21.53 24.00
N LEU A 155 5.67 22.28 24.46
CA LEU A 155 6.49 23.15 23.60
C LEU A 155 7.20 22.33 22.50
N LEU A 156 7.79 21.20 22.89
CA LEU A 156 8.46 20.29 21.95
C LEU A 156 7.48 19.69 20.93
N ASP A 157 6.24 19.39 21.32
CA ASP A 157 5.18 18.92 20.41
C ASP A 157 4.67 20.01 19.45
N GLN A 158 4.80 21.31 19.79
CA GLN A 158 4.42 22.39 18.88
C GLN A 158 5.45 22.66 17.77
N PHE A 159 6.75 22.43 18.01
CA PHE A 159 7.79 22.76 17.02
C PHE A 159 7.62 22.04 15.66
N PRO A 160 7.33 20.72 15.60
CA PRO A 160 7.11 20.04 14.31
C PRO A 160 5.88 20.55 13.56
N LYS A 161 4.85 21.03 14.27
CA LYS A 161 3.57 21.48 13.68
C LYS A 161 3.68 22.84 12.99
N TRP A 162 4.74 23.60 13.29
CA TRP A 162 4.97 24.91 12.68
C TRP A 162 5.28 24.83 11.18
N PHE A 163 5.91 23.73 10.76
CA PHE A 163 6.31 23.50 9.36
C PHE A 163 5.48 22.38 8.73
N SER A 164 4.17 22.59 8.66
CA SER A 164 3.31 21.67 7.91
C SER A 164 3.55 21.83 6.41
N VAL A 165 3.83 20.72 5.73
CA VAL A 165 4.15 20.66 4.31
C VAL A 165 3.14 19.75 3.63
N GLU A 166 2.31 20.33 2.78
CA GLU A 166 1.42 19.57 1.91
C GLU A 166 2.13 19.25 0.60
N ARG A 167 1.99 18.01 0.11
CA ARG A 167 2.62 17.56 -1.14
C ARG A 167 1.57 16.95 -2.03
N GLU A 168 1.55 17.38 -3.29
CA GLU A 168 0.78 16.75 -4.34
C GLU A 168 1.71 15.97 -5.26
N THR A 169 1.24 14.80 -5.72
CA THR A 169 1.93 13.93 -6.66
C THR A 169 1.14 13.82 -7.96
N TYR A 170 1.85 13.75 -9.09
CA TYR A 170 1.25 13.66 -10.43
C TYR A 170 1.65 12.34 -11.08
N LEU A 171 0.77 11.35 -11.00
CA LEU A 171 1.01 10.02 -11.57
C LEU A 171 1.05 10.02 -13.09
N ASP A 172 0.26 10.89 -13.75
CA ASP A 172 0.23 10.99 -15.22
C ASP A 172 1.61 11.38 -15.78
N ARG A 173 2.29 12.31 -15.12
CA ARG A 173 3.65 12.75 -15.49
C ARG A 173 4.69 11.65 -15.27
N LEU A 174 4.50 10.83 -14.23
CA LEU A 174 5.37 9.68 -13.96
C LEU A 174 5.24 8.64 -15.06
N ALA A 175 4.00 8.30 -15.45
CA ALA A 175 3.72 7.34 -16.52
C ALA A 175 4.28 7.84 -17.87
N LEU A 176 4.03 9.10 -18.25
CA LEU A 176 4.57 9.69 -19.49
C LEU A 176 6.11 9.66 -19.56
N ARG A 177 6.79 9.76 -18.41
CA ARG A 177 8.25 9.80 -18.37
C ARG A 177 8.88 8.42 -18.33
N TYR A 178 8.35 7.48 -17.55
CA TYR A 178 9.00 6.20 -17.24
C TYR A 178 8.25 4.96 -17.73
N ASP A 179 6.99 5.10 -18.16
CA ASP A 179 6.14 3.99 -18.59
C ASP A 179 5.54 4.29 -19.98
N ARG A 180 6.43 4.53 -20.95
CA ARG A 180 6.05 4.90 -22.32
C ARG A 180 5.52 3.71 -23.11
N GLU A 181 4.55 3.97 -23.98
CA GLU A 181 3.97 2.93 -24.82
C GLU A 181 5.00 2.34 -25.79
N GLY A 182 5.11 1.01 -25.83
CA GLY A 182 5.98 0.31 -26.78
C GLY A 182 7.44 0.19 -26.34
N GLU A 183 7.84 0.84 -25.25
CA GLU A 183 9.16 0.67 -24.61
C GLU A 183 9.02 -0.16 -23.32
N PRO A 184 10.09 -0.87 -22.89
CA PRO A 184 10.07 -1.54 -21.60
C PRO A 184 9.97 -0.50 -20.47
N SER A 185 9.15 -0.81 -19.46
CA SER A 185 8.95 0.07 -18.31
C SER A 185 10.28 0.37 -17.59
N GLN A 186 10.57 1.64 -17.43
CA GLN A 186 11.78 2.14 -16.73
C GLN A 186 11.54 2.33 -15.23
N LEU A 187 10.38 1.87 -14.75
CA LEU A 187 10.03 1.88 -13.34
C LEU A 187 10.99 1.00 -12.51
N ALA A 188 11.27 1.46 -11.29
CA ALA A 188 12.16 0.78 -10.36
C ALA A 188 11.46 -0.47 -9.77
N PRO A 189 12.19 -1.58 -9.55
CA PRO A 189 11.62 -2.72 -8.85
C PRO A 189 11.29 -2.36 -7.39
N ILE A 190 10.14 -2.82 -6.89
CA ILE A 190 9.64 -2.61 -5.53
C ILE A 190 9.47 -3.96 -4.85
N ASN A 191 10.04 -4.07 -3.65
CA ASN A 191 9.86 -5.22 -2.77
C ASN A 191 8.97 -4.82 -1.59
N VAL A 192 7.84 -5.50 -1.43
CA VAL A 192 6.92 -5.31 -0.31
C VAL A 192 7.13 -6.44 0.69
N PHE A 193 7.36 -6.09 1.94
CA PHE A 193 7.57 -7.03 3.03
C PHE A 193 6.34 -7.06 3.94
N VAL A 194 5.86 -8.25 4.24
CA VAL A 194 4.77 -8.51 5.19
C VAL A 194 5.32 -9.41 6.29
N SER A 195 5.39 -8.91 7.52
CA SER A 195 5.81 -9.69 8.69
C SER A 195 4.59 -10.13 9.50
N THR A 196 4.54 -11.41 9.85
CA THR A 196 3.53 -12.02 10.73
C THR A 196 4.24 -12.78 11.84
N MET A 197 3.61 -12.86 13.02
CA MET A 197 4.21 -13.47 14.21
C MET A 197 3.46 -14.69 14.70
N ASP A 198 2.13 -14.60 14.85
CA ASP A 198 1.33 -15.66 15.44
C ASP A 198 -0.05 -15.72 14.75
N PRO A 199 -0.36 -16.80 14.01
CA PRO A 199 -1.64 -16.92 13.31
C PRO A 199 -2.86 -17.00 14.23
N LEU A 200 -2.68 -17.26 15.53
CA LEU A 200 -3.77 -17.23 16.50
C LEU A 200 -4.12 -15.81 16.95
N LYS A 201 -3.14 -14.91 17.00
CA LYS A 201 -3.35 -13.49 17.30
C LYS A 201 -3.78 -12.70 16.06
N GLU A 202 -3.20 -13.05 14.91
CA GLU A 202 -3.46 -12.42 13.62
C GLU A 202 -4.08 -13.47 12.68
N PRO A 203 -5.42 -13.46 12.51
CA PRO A 203 -6.09 -14.45 11.67
C PRO A 203 -5.46 -14.53 10.27
N PRO A 204 -5.12 -15.72 9.75
CA PRO A 204 -4.44 -15.88 8.47
C PRO A 204 -5.23 -15.28 7.29
N LEU A 205 -6.55 -15.17 7.43
CA LEU A 205 -7.40 -14.51 6.45
C LEU A 205 -7.07 -13.02 6.27
N ILE A 206 -6.69 -12.31 7.34
CA ILE A 206 -6.30 -10.89 7.26
C ILE A 206 -4.99 -10.77 6.50
N THR A 207 -4.01 -11.61 6.84
CA THR A 207 -2.71 -11.66 6.15
C THR A 207 -2.88 -12.01 4.67
N ALA A 208 -3.74 -12.98 4.35
CA ALA A 208 -4.08 -13.34 2.97
C ALA A 208 -4.69 -12.17 2.19
N ASN A 209 -5.62 -11.44 2.81
CA ASN A 209 -6.24 -10.25 2.21
C ASN A 209 -5.20 -9.15 1.92
N THR A 210 -4.25 -8.93 2.83
CA THR A 210 -3.13 -7.98 2.63
C THR A 210 -2.26 -8.42 1.46
N VAL A 211 -1.85 -9.68 1.40
CA VAL A 211 -1.04 -10.23 0.30
C VAL A 211 -1.79 -10.11 -1.04
N LEU A 212 -3.08 -10.44 -1.09
CA LEU A 212 -3.90 -10.29 -2.31
C LEU A 212 -3.98 -8.84 -2.78
N SER A 213 -4.08 -7.89 -1.85
CA SER A 213 -4.08 -6.46 -2.17
C SER A 213 -2.75 -5.99 -2.76
N ILE A 214 -1.63 -6.49 -2.22
CA ILE A 214 -0.27 -6.18 -2.71
C ILE A 214 -0.07 -6.75 -4.12
N LEU A 215 -0.44 -8.01 -4.33
CA LEU A 215 -0.31 -8.68 -5.64
C LEU A 215 -1.20 -8.06 -6.72
N ALA A 216 -2.32 -7.43 -6.32
CA ALA A 216 -3.24 -6.78 -7.23
C ALA A 216 -2.84 -5.32 -7.56
N VAL A 217 -1.77 -4.77 -6.99
CA VAL A 217 -1.37 -3.36 -7.18
C VAL A 217 -1.17 -3.01 -8.66
N ASP A 218 -1.41 -1.74 -8.99
CA ASP A 218 -1.26 -1.25 -10.37
C ASP A 218 0.20 -0.88 -10.65
N TYR A 219 0.99 -1.90 -11.00
CA TYR A 219 2.41 -1.77 -11.32
C TYR A 219 2.85 -2.92 -12.25
N PRO A 220 3.95 -2.77 -13.01
CA PRO A 220 4.49 -3.83 -13.84
C PRO A 220 4.78 -5.11 -13.04
N VAL A 221 4.33 -6.25 -13.55
CA VAL A 221 4.39 -7.56 -12.87
C VAL A 221 5.82 -8.05 -12.67
N ASP A 222 6.75 -7.63 -13.51
CA ASP A 222 8.17 -7.93 -13.43
C ASP A 222 8.91 -7.08 -12.38
N LYS A 223 8.25 -6.05 -11.85
CA LYS A 223 8.84 -5.07 -10.93
C LYS A 223 8.32 -5.15 -9.51
N VAL A 224 7.15 -5.75 -9.26
CA VAL A 224 6.64 -5.95 -7.89
C VAL A 224 6.99 -7.34 -7.39
N SER A 225 7.60 -7.40 -6.21
CA SER A 225 7.77 -8.65 -5.47
C SER A 225 7.18 -8.51 -4.07
N CYS A 226 6.49 -9.55 -3.60
CA CYS A 226 5.94 -9.63 -2.26
C CYS A 226 6.67 -10.71 -1.47
N TYR A 227 7.18 -10.35 -0.30
CA TYR A 227 7.86 -11.24 0.64
C TYR A 227 7.04 -11.32 1.92
N VAL A 228 6.75 -12.54 2.37
CA VAL A 228 6.07 -12.78 3.64
C VAL A 228 7.07 -13.45 4.58
N SER A 229 7.31 -12.82 5.73
CA SER A 229 8.12 -13.36 6.83
C SER A 229 7.18 -13.80 7.93
N ASP A 230 7.26 -15.07 8.32
CA ASP A 230 6.51 -15.63 9.44
C ASP A 230 7.47 -16.02 10.57
N ASP A 231 7.46 -15.23 11.64
CA ASP A 231 8.33 -15.44 12.80
C ASP A 231 7.77 -16.55 13.71
N GLY A 232 6.52 -16.95 13.53
CA GLY A 232 5.89 -18.06 14.26
C GLY A 232 6.20 -19.43 13.68
N SER A 233 6.82 -19.51 12.50
CA SER A 233 7.11 -20.76 11.79
C SER A 233 5.92 -21.73 11.78
N ALA A 234 4.70 -21.20 11.64
CA ALA A 234 3.48 -21.96 11.85
C ALA A 234 3.02 -22.61 10.54
N MET A 235 2.78 -23.93 10.56
CA MET A 235 2.25 -24.65 9.39
C MET A 235 0.96 -24.01 8.85
N LEU A 236 0.11 -23.48 9.74
CA LEU A 236 -1.13 -22.79 9.37
C LEU A 236 -0.88 -21.61 8.42
N MET A 237 0.15 -20.79 8.66
CA MET A 237 0.47 -19.67 7.78
C MET A 237 0.95 -20.15 6.41
N PHE A 238 1.77 -21.19 6.38
CA PHE A 238 2.24 -21.79 5.13
C PHE A 238 1.10 -22.36 4.28
N GLU A 239 0.21 -23.19 4.87
CA GLU A 239 -0.95 -23.74 4.15
C GLU A 239 -1.90 -22.60 3.68
N SER A 240 -2.10 -21.58 4.52
CA SER A 240 -2.95 -20.42 4.18
C SER A 240 -2.38 -19.59 3.03
N LEU A 241 -1.06 -19.39 2.99
CA LEU A 241 -0.40 -18.68 1.89
C LEU A 241 -0.44 -19.45 0.58
N SER A 242 -0.36 -20.79 0.63
CA SER A 242 -0.53 -21.65 -0.55
C SER A 242 -1.93 -21.49 -1.17
N GLU A 243 -2.98 -21.59 -0.36
CA GLU A 243 -4.37 -21.32 -0.78
C GLU A 243 -4.55 -19.89 -1.31
N THR A 244 -3.87 -18.92 -0.68
CA THR A 244 -3.89 -17.52 -1.10
C THR A 244 -3.27 -17.35 -2.48
N ALA A 245 -2.18 -18.05 -2.78
CA ALA A 245 -1.53 -18.00 -4.08
C ALA A 245 -2.43 -18.55 -5.19
N GLU A 246 -3.17 -19.64 -4.93
CA GLU A 246 -4.15 -20.17 -5.89
C GLU A 246 -5.28 -19.19 -6.15
N PHE A 247 -5.83 -18.58 -5.09
CA PHE A 247 -6.88 -17.57 -5.24
C PHE A 247 -6.37 -16.30 -5.94
N ALA A 248 -5.13 -15.87 -5.67
CA ALA A 248 -4.50 -14.72 -6.31
C ALA A 248 -4.47 -14.84 -7.84
N ARG A 249 -4.26 -16.06 -8.38
CA ARG A 249 -4.30 -16.30 -9.84
C ARG A 249 -5.65 -15.97 -10.47
N LYS A 250 -6.75 -16.04 -9.71
CA LYS A 250 -8.10 -15.65 -10.17
C LYS A 250 -8.39 -14.18 -9.86
N TRP A 251 -8.01 -13.72 -8.67
CA TRP A 251 -8.32 -12.37 -8.16
C TRP A 251 -7.53 -11.27 -8.86
N VAL A 252 -6.23 -11.45 -9.08
CA VAL A 252 -5.35 -10.41 -9.64
C VAL A 252 -5.77 -10.02 -11.07
N PRO A 253 -6.02 -10.96 -12.01
CA PRO A 253 -6.51 -10.60 -13.34
C PRO A 253 -7.87 -9.90 -13.29
N PHE A 254 -8.77 -10.34 -12.41
CA PHE A 254 -10.08 -9.71 -12.23
C PHE A 254 -9.97 -8.27 -11.72
N CYS A 255 -9.07 -8.00 -10.77
CA CYS A 255 -8.78 -6.66 -10.27
C CYS A 255 -8.22 -5.74 -11.34
N LYS A 256 -7.29 -6.23 -12.15
CA LYS A 256 -6.65 -5.44 -13.22
C LYS A 256 -7.61 -5.17 -14.37
N LYS A 257 -8.39 -6.18 -14.79
CA LYS A 257 -9.37 -6.06 -15.88
C LYS A 257 -10.49 -5.06 -15.58
N HIS A 258 -10.95 -4.99 -14.33
CA HIS A 258 -12.08 -4.13 -13.95
C HIS A 258 -11.68 -2.94 -13.10
N SER A 259 -10.38 -2.72 -12.93
CA SER A 259 -9.83 -1.56 -12.20
C SER A 259 -10.47 -1.37 -10.83
N LEU A 260 -10.52 -2.46 -10.06
CA LEU A 260 -11.27 -2.50 -8.80
C LEU A 260 -10.61 -1.67 -7.71
N GLU A 261 -11.44 -0.96 -6.95
CA GLU A 261 -11.06 -0.24 -5.74
C GLU A 261 -12.13 -0.47 -4.66
N PRO A 262 -11.76 -0.88 -3.42
CA PRO A 262 -10.43 -1.28 -2.97
C PRO A 262 -9.98 -2.64 -3.52
N LYS A 263 -8.67 -2.90 -3.56
CA LYS A 263 -8.07 -4.15 -4.10
C LYS A 263 -8.13 -5.34 -3.15
N THR A 264 -8.49 -5.09 -1.89
CA THR A 264 -8.68 -6.14 -0.89
C THR A 264 -10.07 -6.76 -1.02
N PRO A 265 -10.19 -8.08 -1.22
CA PRO A 265 -11.48 -8.70 -1.52
C PRO A 265 -12.49 -8.63 -0.36
N GLU A 266 -12.06 -8.79 0.90
CA GLU A 266 -12.96 -8.66 2.06
C GLU A 266 -13.62 -7.28 2.09
N TYR A 267 -12.81 -6.22 1.99
CA TYR A 267 -13.32 -4.85 1.99
C TYR A 267 -14.16 -4.55 0.76
N TYR A 268 -13.76 -5.01 -0.42
CA TYR A 268 -14.49 -4.79 -1.66
C TYR A 268 -15.89 -5.45 -1.63
N PHE A 269 -15.99 -6.70 -1.18
CA PHE A 269 -17.28 -7.41 -1.15
C PHE A 269 -18.16 -7.02 0.04
N ALA A 270 -17.59 -6.44 1.10
CA ALA A 270 -18.33 -5.84 2.20
C ALA A 270 -19.02 -4.52 1.81
N GLN A 271 -18.48 -3.80 0.81
CA GLN A 271 -19.10 -2.57 0.31
C GLN A 271 -20.38 -2.86 -0.48
N LYS A 272 -21.42 -2.06 -0.20
CA LYS A 272 -22.66 -2.06 -0.98
C LYS A 272 -22.43 -1.28 -2.27
N ILE A 273 -22.22 -2.00 -3.37
CA ILE A 273 -22.08 -1.37 -4.69
C ILE A 273 -23.46 -0.99 -5.23
N ASP A 274 -23.58 0.28 -5.62
CA ASP A 274 -24.76 0.80 -6.31
C ASP A 274 -24.63 0.51 -7.81
N TYR A 275 -25.40 -0.47 -8.29
CA TYR A 275 -25.38 -0.92 -9.69
C TYR A 275 -25.95 0.11 -10.68
N LEU A 276 -26.50 1.22 -10.19
CA LEU A 276 -27.16 2.25 -10.99
C LEU A 276 -26.25 3.44 -11.31
N LYS A 277 -25.09 3.55 -10.66
CA LYS A 277 -24.23 4.75 -10.75
C LYS A 277 -23.32 4.79 -11.97
N ASP A 278 -23.06 3.65 -12.62
CA ASP A 278 -22.23 3.58 -13.81
C ASP A 278 -22.83 2.65 -14.85
N LYS A 279 -22.51 2.86 -16.13
CA LYS A 279 -22.87 1.96 -17.24
C LYS A 279 -22.07 0.66 -17.11
N ILE A 280 -22.42 -0.14 -16.12
CA ILE A 280 -21.74 -1.39 -15.80
C ILE A 280 -22.01 -2.38 -16.93
N GLN A 281 -20.95 -2.92 -17.53
CA GLN A 281 -21.11 -3.94 -18.56
C GLN A 281 -21.81 -5.18 -18.00
N PRO A 282 -22.79 -5.78 -18.70
CA PRO A 282 -23.47 -6.99 -18.23
C PRO A 282 -22.52 -8.17 -17.93
N SER A 283 -21.40 -8.25 -18.66
CA SER A 283 -20.30 -9.19 -18.44
C SER A 283 -19.69 -9.05 -17.04
N PHE A 284 -19.48 -7.81 -16.57
CA PHE A 284 -18.95 -7.53 -15.23
C PHE A 284 -19.84 -8.07 -14.11
N VAL A 285 -21.16 -7.92 -14.22
CA VAL A 285 -22.09 -8.40 -13.18
C VAL A 285 -21.99 -9.93 -13.04
N LYS A 286 -21.87 -10.65 -14.16
CA LYS A 286 -21.69 -12.10 -14.17
C LYS A 286 -20.33 -12.50 -13.58
N GLU A 287 -19.25 -11.89 -14.03
CA GLU A 287 -17.89 -12.16 -13.56
C GLU A 287 -17.73 -11.83 -12.07
N ARG A 288 -18.24 -10.69 -11.61
CA ARG A 288 -18.22 -10.30 -10.19
C ARG A 288 -18.98 -11.29 -9.31
N ARG A 289 -20.15 -11.77 -9.73
CA ARG A 289 -20.91 -12.79 -8.98
C ARG A 289 -20.14 -14.11 -8.90
N ALA A 290 -19.48 -14.52 -9.99
CA ALA A 290 -18.62 -15.70 -9.99
C ALA A 290 -17.44 -15.51 -9.03
N MET A 291 -16.74 -14.39 -9.11
CA MET A 291 -15.61 -14.07 -8.25
C MET A 291 -16.00 -13.99 -6.76
N LYS A 292 -17.19 -13.45 -6.46
CA LYS A 292 -17.70 -13.45 -5.08
C LYS A 292 -17.85 -14.88 -4.53
N ARG A 293 -18.38 -15.82 -5.32
CA ARG A 293 -18.50 -17.22 -4.87
C ARG A 293 -17.14 -17.86 -4.63
N GLU A 294 -16.21 -17.66 -5.56
CA GLU A 294 -14.81 -18.12 -5.43
C GLU A 294 -14.15 -17.57 -4.16
N TYR A 295 -14.42 -16.30 -3.81
CA TYR A 295 -13.91 -15.69 -2.59
C TYR A 295 -14.53 -16.29 -1.32
N GLU A 296 -15.84 -16.54 -1.29
CA GLU A 296 -16.49 -17.20 -0.15
C GLU A 296 -15.99 -18.64 0.02
N GLU A 297 -15.77 -19.38 -1.08
CA GLU A 297 -15.17 -20.71 -1.04
C GLU A 297 -13.73 -20.67 -0.51
N PHE A 298 -12.94 -19.68 -0.92
CA PHE A 298 -11.61 -19.42 -0.37
C PHE A 298 -11.66 -19.15 1.14
N LYS A 299 -12.58 -18.32 1.63
CA LYS A 299 -12.78 -18.08 3.07
C LYS A 299 -13.10 -19.37 3.82
N VAL A 300 -13.95 -20.23 3.26
CA VAL A 300 -14.29 -21.53 3.86
C VAL A 300 -13.05 -22.42 3.95
N ARG A 301 -12.21 -22.48 2.90
CA ARG A 301 -10.96 -23.26 2.92
C ARG A 301 -9.98 -22.76 3.99
N ILE A 302 -9.76 -21.45 4.07
CA ILE A 302 -8.92 -20.86 5.13
C ILE A 302 -9.47 -21.17 6.52
N ASN A 303 -10.78 -21.04 6.74
CA ASN A 303 -11.39 -21.36 8.03
C ASN A 303 -11.25 -22.85 8.39
N ALA A 304 -11.30 -23.74 7.40
CA ALA A 304 -11.04 -25.16 7.61
C ALA A 304 -9.59 -25.43 8.05
N LEU A 305 -8.62 -24.71 7.47
CA LEU A 305 -7.21 -24.78 7.89
C LEU A 305 -7.03 -24.27 9.33
N VAL A 306 -7.67 -23.15 9.68
CA VAL A 306 -7.63 -22.61 11.05
C VAL A 306 -8.20 -23.61 12.06
N ALA A 307 -9.34 -24.23 11.74
CA ALA A 307 -9.94 -25.26 12.60
C ALA A 307 -9.09 -26.53 12.72
N LYS A 308 -8.40 -26.93 11.64
CA LYS A 308 -7.43 -28.04 11.64
C LYS A 308 -6.23 -27.72 12.52
N ALA A 309 -5.70 -26.49 12.43
CA ALA A 309 -4.51 -26.05 13.18
C ALA A 309 -4.71 -26.01 14.70
N GLN A 310 -5.96 -25.86 15.18
CA GLN A 310 -6.27 -25.92 16.62
C GLN A 310 -6.04 -27.31 17.24
N LYS A 311 -5.98 -28.36 16.43
CA LYS A 311 -5.73 -29.74 16.89
C LYS A 311 -4.30 -30.13 16.51
N MET A 312 -3.34 -29.77 17.36
CA MET A 312 -1.95 -30.16 17.15
C MET A 312 -1.79 -31.69 17.25
N PRO A 313 -1.23 -32.35 16.23
CA PRO A 313 -0.90 -33.78 16.30
C PRO A 313 0.24 -34.03 17.30
N GLU A 314 0.19 -35.14 18.04
CA GLU A 314 1.20 -35.50 19.05
C GLU A 314 2.60 -35.70 18.44
N GLU A 315 2.67 -36.17 17.19
CA GLU A 315 3.92 -36.40 16.45
C GLU A 315 4.45 -35.14 15.73
N GLY A 316 3.80 -33.98 15.93
CA GLY A 316 4.12 -32.74 15.24
C GLY A 316 3.54 -32.65 13.82
N TRP A 317 3.65 -31.48 13.21
CA TRP A 317 3.08 -31.25 11.88
C TRP A 317 3.85 -31.98 10.78
N THR A 318 3.13 -32.50 9.79
CA THR A 318 3.67 -33.11 8.57
C THR A 318 3.20 -32.35 7.35
N MET A 319 4.09 -32.18 6.37
CA MET A 319 3.78 -31.58 5.08
C MET A 319 2.98 -32.56 4.19
N GLN A 320 2.40 -32.05 3.10
CA GLN A 320 1.64 -32.86 2.14
C GLN A 320 2.47 -33.94 1.44
N ASP A 321 3.79 -33.75 1.35
CA ASP A 321 4.74 -34.72 0.77
C ASP A 321 5.17 -35.81 1.77
N GLY A 322 4.64 -35.79 2.99
CA GLY A 322 4.95 -36.74 4.05
C GLY A 322 6.21 -36.40 4.86
N THR A 323 6.88 -35.28 4.58
CA THR A 323 8.03 -34.83 5.38
C THR A 323 7.58 -34.15 6.67
N HIS A 324 8.42 -34.18 7.71
CA HIS A 324 8.15 -33.45 8.95
C HIS A 324 8.31 -31.94 8.74
N TRP A 325 7.45 -31.15 9.37
CA TRP A 325 7.53 -29.69 9.35
C TRP A 325 8.81 -29.20 10.06
N PRO A 326 9.69 -28.43 9.37
CA PRO A 326 10.91 -27.90 9.97
C PRO A 326 10.66 -27.03 11.21
N GLY A 327 9.53 -26.31 11.26
CA GLY A 327 9.19 -25.46 12.40
C GLY A 327 8.67 -26.22 13.64
N ASN A 328 8.60 -27.55 13.63
CA ASN A 328 8.19 -28.33 14.80
C ASN A 328 9.17 -28.17 15.98
N THR A 329 10.46 -27.92 15.71
CA THR A 329 11.51 -27.85 16.75
C THR A 329 11.58 -26.51 17.51
N ASP A 330 11.02 -25.43 16.98
CA ASP A 330 11.11 -24.10 17.60
C ASP A 330 10.13 -23.91 18.77
N TYR A 331 9.02 -24.65 18.79
CA TYR A 331 8.07 -24.63 19.92
C TYR A 331 8.62 -25.28 21.19
N LEU A 332 9.47 -26.32 21.05
CA LEU A 332 10.08 -27.02 22.19
C LEU A 332 11.20 -26.21 22.87
N PHE A 333 11.86 -25.29 22.16
CA PHE A 333 12.87 -24.42 22.78
C PHE A 333 12.26 -23.32 23.64
N HIS A 334 11.05 -22.86 23.33
CA HIS A 334 10.39 -21.80 24.10
C HIS A 334 9.77 -22.30 25.42
N GLU A 335 9.38 -23.58 25.50
CA GLU A 335 8.94 -24.24 26.75
C GLU A 335 10.11 -24.66 27.67
N LEU A 336 11.32 -24.85 27.13
CA LEU A 336 12.51 -25.20 27.92
C LEU A 336 13.27 -23.98 28.49
N VAL A 337 12.89 -22.76 28.09
CA VAL A 337 13.48 -21.49 28.54
C VAL A 337 12.52 -20.65 29.40
N SER A 338 11.28 -21.12 29.61
CA SER A 338 10.36 -20.64 30.64
C SER A 338 10.48 -21.51 31.90
#